data_AF-A0A7J9YHD6-F1
#
_entry.id   AF-A0A7J9YHD6-F1
#
_cell.length_a   1.000
_cell.length_b   1.000
_cell.length_c   1.000
_cell.angle_alpha   90.00
_cell.angle_beta   90.00
_cell.angle_gamma   90.00
#
_symmetry.space_group_name_H-M   'P 1'
#
loop_
_entity.id
_entity.type
_entity.pdbx_description
1 polymer ?
#
loop_
_entity_poly.entity_id
_entity_poly.type
_entity_poly.pdbx_seq_one_letter_code
_entity_poly.pdbx_strand_id
1 'polypeptide(L)'
;MFERFTDRARAVVVRAQDEARMLNHNYIGTEHLLLGLLDENGGAAARVLESLGIDAARVRIQIEEIIGSGEQTPSGHIPFTPRAKKVMELALREALQLKHNYISTEHILLGLIREGEGVAAQVLVALGVELKQVRTAVVDQLEGGVTTVDPAPSRSEAAKQALSEAQQLAGGAPLGSHHLLAALAGADGSMAARVLAELGVHPEAIAEKMGELDPDDTTDATPELTAASKMELRVEGDEVHVVLRDAASVRLARAVTEDGKLEAQGPLAGAFLQIWRTVNTTLDTVHRSMHADEHADEGDSASTLLRRALRGRRRRRRRS
;
A
#
# COMPACT_ATOMS: atom_id res chain seq x y z
N MET A 1 2.73 2.53 0.59
CA MET A 1 3.67 2.96 -0.50
C MET A 1 5.10 3.10 0.01
N PHE A 2 5.33 3.79 1.13
CA PHE A 2 6.68 4.03 1.69
C PHE A 2 7.46 2.78 2.14
N GLU A 3 6.78 1.65 2.37
CA GLU A 3 7.44 0.37 2.73
C GLU A 3 8.42 -0.12 1.65
N ARG A 4 8.18 0.23 0.38
CA ARG A 4 9.06 -0.13 -0.73
C ARG A 4 10.25 0.82 -0.90
N PHE A 5 10.29 1.93 -0.18
CA PHE A 5 11.40 2.88 -0.26
C PHE A 5 12.62 2.32 0.48
N THR A 6 13.79 2.53 -0.11
CA THR A 6 15.08 2.35 0.59
C THR A 6 15.23 3.41 1.70
N ASP A 7 16.15 3.20 2.63
CA ASP A 7 16.42 4.17 3.71
C ASP A 7 16.83 5.54 3.14
N ARG A 8 17.71 5.56 2.14
CA ARG A 8 18.11 6.80 1.44
C ARG A 8 16.93 7.46 0.74
N ALA A 9 16.06 6.69 0.09
CA ALA A 9 14.87 7.24 -0.55
C ALA A 9 13.85 7.79 0.47
N ARG A 10 13.76 7.20 1.67
CA ARG A 10 12.98 7.80 2.78
C ARG A 10 13.63 9.09 3.28
N ALA A 11 14.95 9.11 3.42
CA ALA A 11 15.69 10.29 3.82
C ALA A 11 15.48 11.48 2.86
N VAL A 12 15.47 11.24 1.55
CA VAL A 12 15.11 12.26 0.53
C VAL A 12 13.78 12.93 0.83
N VAL A 13 12.77 12.16 1.24
CA VAL A 13 11.42 12.67 1.51
C VAL A 13 11.41 13.53 2.78
N VAL A 14 12.15 13.10 3.81
CA VAL A 14 12.31 13.89 5.04
C VAL A 14 13.06 15.19 4.75
N ARG A 15 14.17 15.13 4.01
CA ARG A 15 14.93 16.32 3.61
C ARG A 15 14.11 17.28 2.75
N ALA A 16 13.26 16.76 1.86
CA ALA A 16 12.34 17.60 1.10
C ALA A 16 11.36 18.37 2.00
N GLN A 17 10.93 17.79 3.12
CA GLN A 17 10.14 18.50 4.11
C GLN A 17 10.96 19.60 4.82
N ASP A 18 12.22 19.33 5.14
CA ASP A 18 13.12 20.31 5.76
C ASP A 18 13.40 21.49 4.83
N GLU A 19 13.65 21.23 3.54
CA GLU A 19 13.83 22.26 2.51
C GLU A 19 12.57 23.12 2.32
N ALA A 20 11.38 22.50 2.35
CA ALA A 20 10.13 23.25 2.33
C ALA A 20 9.98 24.18 3.54
N ARG A 21 10.44 23.75 4.73
CA ARG A 21 10.48 24.64 5.91
C ARG A 21 11.49 25.75 5.75
N MET A 22 12.69 25.45 5.28
CA MET A 22 13.76 26.45 5.10
C MET A 22 13.35 27.56 4.12
N LEU A 23 12.61 27.21 3.07
CA LEU A 23 12.06 28.16 2.10
C LEU A 23 10.72 28.79 2.52
N ASN A 24 10.23 28.46 3.72
CA ASN A 24 8.93 28.91 4.23
C ASN A 24 7.73 28.51 3.33
N HIS A 25 7.82 27.37 2.65
CA HIS A 25 6.77 26.86 1.77
C HIS A 25 5.78 25.95 2.50
N ASN A 26 4.48 26.22 2.31
CA ASN A 26 3.39 25.48 2.94
C ASN A 26 3.08 24.11 2.29
N TYR A 27 3.81 23.73 1.24
CA TYR A 27 3.62 22.48 0.53
C TYR A 27 4.97 21.88 0.11
N ILE A 28 5.06 20.55 0.13
CA ILE A 28 6.21 19.83 -0.44
C ILE A 28 5.95 19.63 -1.94
N GLY A 29 6.59 20.47 -2.74
CA GLY A 29 6.58 20.41 -4.20
C GLY A 29 7.69 19.54 -4.82
N THR A 30 7.74 19.54 -6.14
CA THR A 30 8.74 18.77 -6.91
C THR A 30 10.18 19.27 -6.67
N GLU A 31 10.33 20.58 -6.49
CA GLU A 31 11.56 21.32 -6.24
C GLU A 31 12.18 20.97 -4.89
N HIS A 32 11.34 20.72 -3.89
CA HIS A 32 11.78 20.23 -2.59
C HIS A 32 12.28 18.79 -2.67
N LEU A 33 11.64 17.94 -3.49
CA LEU A 33 12.14 16.59 -3.76
C LEU A 33 13.49 16.64 -4.51
N LEU A 34 13.68 17.59 -5.42
CA LEU A 34 14.96 17.80 -6.10
C LEU A 34 16.07 18.20 -5.11
N LEU A 35 15.81 19.16 -4.23
CA LEU A 35 16.75 19.54 -3.17
C LEU A 35 17.03 18.36 -2.22
N GLY A 36 16.01 17.61 -1.80
CA GLY A 36 16.18 16.43 -0.97
C GLY A 36 17.02 15.33 -1.62
N LEU A 37 16.97 15.20 -2.96
CA LEU A 37 17.84 14.28 -3.71
C LEU A 37 19.30 14.73 -3.72
N LEU A 38 19.56 16.04 -3.79
CA LEU A 38 20.90 16.61 -3.76
C LEU A 38 21.51 16.57 -2.35
N ASP A 39 20.70 16.73 -1.31
CA ASP A 39 21.16 16.71 0.08
C ASP A 39 21.39 15.27 0.63
N GLU A 40 20.79 14.26 -0.01
CA GLU A 40 21.09 12.85 0.28
C GLU A 40 22.43 12.42 -0.37
N ASN A 41 23.52 12.93 0.24
CA ASN A 41 24.90 12.67 -0.15
C ASN A 41 25.17 11.16 -0.27
N GLY A 42 25.76 10.75 -1.40
CA GLY A 42 26.01 9.35 -1.71
C GLY A 42 24.83 8.60 -2.36
N GLY A 43 23.67 9.25 -2.54
CA GLY A 43 22.60 8.74 -3.41
C GLY A 43 23.04 8.66 -4.88
N ALA A 44 22.48 7.71 -5.64
CA ALA A 44 22.77 7.61 -7.07
C ALA A 44 22.25 8.85 -7.83
N ALA A 45 21.10 9.38 -7.43
CA ALA A 45 20.55 10.60 -8.01
C ALA A 45 21.42 11.84 -7.78
N ALA A 46 21.94 12.03 -6.56
CA ALA A 46 22.85 13.13 -6.22
C ALA A 46 24.07 13.12 -7.15
N ARG A 47 24.73 11.96 -7.30
CA ARG A 47 25.89 11.81 -8.20
C ARG A 47 25.58 12.13 -9.65
N VAL A 48 24.43 11.70 -10.16
CA VAL A 48 24.01 12.03 -11.53
C VAL A 48 23.87 13.54 -11.68
N LEU A 49 23.16 14.20 -10.76
CA LEU A 49 22.95 15.64 -10.80
C LEU A 49 24.27 16.41 -10.70
N GLU A 50 25.15 16.01 -9.78
CA GLU A 50 26.50 16.57 -9.63
C GLU A 50 27.34 16.39 -10.89
N SER A 51 27.28 15.22 -11.55
CA SER A 51 28.00 14.96 -12.80
C SER A 51 27.54 15.86 -13.96
N LEU A 52 26.29 16.34 -13.88
CA LEU A 52 25.71 17.32 -14.82
C LEU A 52 25.95 18.77 -14.38
N GLY A 53 26.75 18.99 -13.33
CA GLY A 53 27.06 20.31 -12.79
C GLY A 53 25.90 20.95 -12.01
N ILE A 54 24.93 20.17 -11.56
CA ILE A 54 23.81 20.62 -10.73
C ILE A 54 24.16 20.41 -9.26
N ASP A 55 24.21 21.51 -8.52
CA ASP A 55 24.42 21.51 -7.06
C ASP A 55 23.22 22.14 -6.32
N ALA A 56 23.11 21.82 -5.03
CA ALA A 56 21.99 22.28 -4.20
C ALA A 56 21.91 23.81 -4.07
N ALA A 57 23.05 24.51 -4.07
CA ALA A 57 23.08 25.95 -3.91
C ALA A 57 22.48 26.65 -5.13
N ARG A 58 22.88 26.24 -6.34
CA ARG A 58 22.33 26.73 -7.62
C ARG A 58 20.85 26.42 -7.75
N VAL A 59 20.43 25.22 -7.36
CA VAL A 59 19.01 24.83 -7.35
C VAL A 59 18.22 25.71 -6.39
N ARG A 60 18.72 25.99 -5.18
CA ARG A 60 18.02 26.86 -4.21
C ARG A 60 17.82 28.27 -4.75
N ILE A 61 18.86 28.87 -5.33
CA ILE A 61 18.77 30.19 -5.97
C ILE A 61 17.69 30.19 -7.07
N GLN A 62 17.69 29.18 -7.93
CA GLN A 62 16.72 29.10 -9.02
C GLN A 62 15.28 28.91 -8.52
N ILE A 63 15.10 28.17 -7.43
CA ILE A 63 13.79 28.00 -6.79
C ILE A 63 13.30 29.34 -6.25
N GLU A 64 14.13 30.07 -5.51
CA GLU A 64 13.79 31.39 -4.98
C GLU A 64 13.44 32.38 -6.10
N GLU A 65 14.11 32.32 -7.26
CA GLU A 65 13.77 33.15 -8.43
C GLU A 65 12.40 32.81 -9.04
N ILE A 66 12.01 31.52 -9.07
CA ILE A 66 10.77 31.07 -9.74
C ILE A 66 9.55 31.22 -8.84
N ILE A 67 9.67 30.83 -7.56
CA ILE A 67 8.53 30.79 -6.63
C ILE A 67 8.64 31.75 -5.43
N GLY A 68 9.82 32.35 -5.21
CA GLY A 68 10.09 33.17 -4.03
C GLY A 68 10.32 32.33 -2.77
N SER A 69 10.45 33.04 -1.64
CA SER A 69 10.40 32.44 -0.30
C SER A 69 9.13 32.89 0.40
N GLY A 70 8.54 32.02 1.22
CA GLY A 70 7.38 32.38 2.03
C GLY A 70 7.70 33.35 3.17
N GLU A 71 6.68 34.04 3.68
CA GLU A 71 6.83 35.03 4.76
C GLU A 71 6.95 34.41 6.16
N GLN A 72 6.40 33.20 6.36
CA GLN A 72 6.34 32.53 7.66
C GLN A 72 6.71 31.07 7.56
N THR A 73 7.52 30.60 8.50
CA THR A 73 7.87 29.18 8.60
C THR A 73 6.64 28.36 8.98
N PRO A 74 6.24 27.35 8.18
CA PRO A 74 5.10 26.50 8.49
C PRO A 74 5.32 25.70 9.77
N SER A 75 4.29 25.62 10.62
CA SER A 75 4.27 24.73 11.79
C SER A 75 3.48 23.45 11.49
N GLY A 76 3.84 22.34 12.15
CA GLY A 76 3.14 21.07 11.98
C GLY A 76 3.44 20.35 10.65
N HIS A 77 2.49 19.54 10.17
CA HIS A 77 2.64 18.69 8.99
C HIS A 77 2.49 19.49 7.68
N ILE A 78 3.47 19.36 6.77
CA ILE A 78 3.48 20.00 5.45
C ILE A 78 3.04 18.97 4.40
N PRO A 79 1.89 19.17 3.72
CA PRO A 79 1.40 18.20 2.74
C PRO A 79 2.15 18.26 1.41
N PHE A 80 2.21 17.12 0.70
CA PHE A 80 2.68 17.08 -0.68
C PHE A 80 1.71 17.75 -1.65
N THR A 81 2.25 18.45 -2.64
CA THR A 81 1.49 18.90 -3.81
C THR A 81 1.00 17.70 -4.64
N PRO A 82 -0.06 17.86 -5.47
CA PRO A 82 -0.49 16.81 -6.40
C PRO A 82 0.63 16.34 -7.34
N ARG A 83 1.46 17.27 -7.85
CA ARG A 83 2.61 16.94 -8.70
C ARG A 83 3.69 16.15 -7.94
N ALA A 84 4.02 16.52 -6.71
CA ALA A 84 4.96 15.75 -5.89
C ALA A 84 4.45 14.33 -5.58
N LYS A 85 3.16 14.16 -5.26
CA LYS A 85 2.55 12.82 -5.15
C LYS A 85 2.68 12.04 -6.46
N LYS A 86 2.48 12.71 -7.60
CA LYS A 86 2.63 12.10 -8.91
C LYS A 86 4.06 11.61 -9.17
N VAL A 87 5.07 12.39 -8.78
CA VAL A 87 6.49 11.98 -8.85
C VAL A 87 6.71 10.66 -8.12
N MET A 88 6.16 10.49 -6.92
CA MET A 88 6.32 9.25 -6.13
C MET A 88 5.64 8.05 -6.79
N GLU A 89 4.47 8.24 -7.40
CA GLU A 89 3.84 7.19 -8.21
C GLU A 89 4.66 6.82 -9.45
N LEU A 90 5.25 7.81 -10.11
CA LEU A 90 6.09 7.60 -11.28
C LEU A 90 7.39 6.91 -10.91
N ALA A 91 7.99 7.25 -9.76
CA ALA A 91 9.16 6.56 -9.23
C ALA A 91 8.92 5.06 -9.02
N LEU A 92 7.74 4.68 -8.50
CA LEU A 92 7.35 3.27 -8.42
C LEU A 92 7.28 2.61 -9.81
N ARG A 93 6.73 3.30 -10.82
CA ARG A 93 6.66 2.77 -12.18
C ARG A 93 8.06 2.60 -12.80
N GLU A 94 8.96 3.56 -12.59
CA GLU A 94 10.35 3.47 -13.06
C GLU A 94 11.09 2.31 -12.39
N ALA A 95 10.95 2.14 -11.07
CA ALA A 95 11.51 1.00 -10.34
C ALA A 95 11.07 -0.34 -10.94
N LEU A 96 9.76 -0.49 -11.17
CA LEU A 96 9.20 -1.71 -11.76
C LEU A 96 9.66 -1.94 -13.21
N GLN A 97 9.81 -0.87 -14.00
CA GLN A 97 10.33 -0.96 -15.37
C GLN A 97 11.80 -1.42 -15.40
N LEU A 98 12.58 -0.98 -14.42
CA LEU A 98 13.96 -1.42 -14.19
C LEU A 98 14.06 -2.77 -13.45
N LYS A 99 12.92 -3.43 -13.18
CA LYS A 99 12.80 -4.70 -12.45
C LYS A 99 13.35 -4.63 -11.01
N HIS A 100 13.39 -3.45 -10.42
CA HIS A 100 13.69 -3.23 -9.01
C HIS A 100 12.41 -3.37 -8.18
N ASN A 101 12.48 -4.19 -7.11
CA ASN A 101 11.37 -4.39 -6.18
C ASN A 101 11.29 -3.33 -5.07
N TYR A 102 12.18 -2.33 -5.11
CA TYR A 102 12.31 -1.22 -4.17
C TYR A 102 12.41 0.12 -4.91
N ILE A 103 12.16 1.22 -4.19
CA ILE A 103 12.28 2.58 -4.68
C ILE A 103 13.53 3.22 -4.04
N SER A 104 14.51 3.57 -4.87
CA SER A 104 15.76 4.23 -4.51
C SER A 104 15.80 5.65 -5.08
N THR A 105 16.86 6.40 -4.78
CA THR A 105 17.00 7.82 -5.12
C THR A 105 16.87 8.09 -6.63
N GLU A 106 17.46 7.24 -7.45
CA GLU A 106 17.44 7.30 -8.91
C GLU A 106 16.02 7.12 -9.47
N HIS A 107 15.19 6.29 -8.84
CA HIS A 107 13.79 6.15 -9.26
C HIS A 107 12.98 7.41 -8.98
N ILE A 108 13.26 8.09 -7.85
CA ILE A 108 12.64 9.38 -7.55
C ILE A 108 13.06 10.42 -8.59
N LEU A 109 14.34 10.49 -8.94
CA LEU A 109 14.84 11.38 -9.99
C LEU A 109 14.19 11.07 -11.36
N LEU A 110 14.09 9.81 -11.74
CA LEU A 110 13.40 9.38 -12.97
C LEU A 110 11.91 9.71 -12.95
N GLY A 111 11.27 9.59 -11.77
CA GLY A 111 9.88 10.00 -11.56
C GLY A 111 9.69 11.50 -11.72
N LEU A 112 10.64 12.30 -11.26
CA LEU A 112 10.64 13.76 -11.33
C LEU A 112 10.72 14.23 -12.78
N ILE A 113 11.70 13.72 -13.55
CA ILE A 113 11.86 14.10 -14.96
C ILE A 113 10.75 13.55 -15.86
N ARG A 114 10.06 12.48 -15.44
CA ARG A 114 8.88 11.95 -16.14
C ARG A 114 7.62 12.75 -15.87
N GLU A 115 7.51 13.36 -14.68
CA GLU A 115 6.45 14.32 -14.40
C GLU A 115 6.62 15.58 -15.26
N GLY A 116 7.85 16.10 -15.35
CA GLY A 116 8.34 16.97 -16.44
C GLY A 116 7.77 18.40 -16.52
N GLU A 117 6.75 18.73 -15.73
CA GLU A 117 6.05 20.02 -15.79
C GLU A 117 6.14 20.82 -14.48
N GLY A 118 6.56 20.17 -13.38
CA GLY A 118 6.75 20.79 -12.09
C GLY A 118 7.93 21.77 -12.02
N VAL A 119 8.03 22.49 -10.91
CA VAL A 119 9.09 23.49 -10.67
C VAL A 119 10.47 22.86 -10.76
N ALA A 120 10.65 21.62 -10.30
CA ALA A 120 11.95 20.96 -10.43
C ALA A 120 12.39 20.76 -11.88
N ALA A 121 11.47 20.45 -12.79
CA ALA A 121 11.78 20.34 -14.21
C ALA A 121 12.18 21.71 -14.79
N GLN A 122 11.47 22.76 -14.40
CA GLN A 122 11.79 24.14 -14.80
C GLN A 122 13.16 24.58 -14.29
N VAL A 123 13.49 24.26 -13.04
CA VAL A 123 14.81 24.55 -12.44
C VAL A 123 15.93 23.84 -13.19
N LEU A 124 15.78 22.54 -13.49
CA LEU A 124 16.80 21.80 -14.25
C LEU A 124 17.03 22.42 -15.64
N VAL A 125 15.95 22.79 -16.33
CA VAL A 125 16.02 23.45 -17.65
C VAL A 125 16.66 24.83 -17.54
N ALA A 126 16.32 25.63 -16.52
CA ALA A 126 16.91 26.94 -16.29
C ALA A 126 18.41 26.86 -16.00
N LEU A 127 18.86 25.78 -15.35
CA LEU A 127 20.29 25.50 -15.11
C LEU A 127 21.01 24.91 -16.34
N GLY A 128 20.33 24.79 -17.49
CA GLY A 128 20.90 24.38 -18.76
C GLY A 128 20.93 22.88 -19.01
N VAL A 129 20.17 22.09 -18.23
CA VAL A 129 20.13 20.63 -18.36
C VAL A 129 18.79 20.18 -18.91
N GLU A 130 18.82 19.44 -20.03
CA GLU A 130 17.61 18.84 -20.60
C GLU A 130 17.19 17.59 -19.79
N LEU A 131 15.90 17.42 -19.56
CA LEU A 131 15.37 16.24 -18.85
C LEU A 131 15.77 14.90 -19.48
N LYS A 132 15.94 14.89 -20.82
CA LYS A 132 16.41 13.72 -21.55
C LYS A 132 17.86 13.38 -21.19
N GLN A 133 18.73 14.38 -21.02
CA GLN A 133 20.11 14.18 -20.59
C GLN A 133 20.17 13.58 -19.19
N VAL A 134 19.32 14.05 -18.27
CA VAL A 134 19.21 13.46 -16.92
C VAL A 134 18.83 11.99 -17.00
N ARG A 135 17.81 11.62 -17.81
CA ARG A 135 17.41 10.22 -17.98
C ARG A 135 18.56 9.36 -18.49
N THR A 136 19.25 9.81 -19.54
CA THR A 136 20.39 9.09 -20.11
C THR A 136 21.48 8.90 -19.06
N ALA A 137 21.85 9.94 -18.32
CA ALA A 137 22.89 9.86 -17.28
C ALA A 137 22.51 8.89 -16.15
N VAL A 138 21.24 8.85 -15.73
CA VAL A 138 20.77 7.84 -14.75
C VAL A 138 20.92 6.42 -15.30
N VAL A 139 20.47 6.18 -16.54
CA VAL A 139 20.52 4.85 -17.16
C VAL A 139 21.96 4.40 -17.36
N ASP A 140 22.83 5.28 -17.88
CA ASP A 140 24.25 4.99 -18.07
C ASP A 140 24.94 4.66 -16.74
N GLN A 141 24.61 5.38 -15.65
CA GLN A 141 25.16 5.07 -14.32
C GLN A 141 24.67 3.71 -13.79
N LEU A 142 23.44 3.31 -14.10
CA LEU A 142 22.90 1.99 -13.73
C LEU A 142 23.55 0.86 -14.54
N GLU A 143 23.83 1.08 -15.83
CA GLU A 143 24.47 0.10 -16.72
C GLU A 143 25.99 0.01 -16.50
N GLY A 144 26.64 1.12 -16.10
CA GLY A 144 28.09 1.24 -15.89
C GLY A 144 28.64 0.64 -14.60
N GLY A 145 27.82 -0.02 -13.78
CA GLY A 145 28.30 -0.88 -12.69
C GLY A 145 28.84 -0.18 -11.42
N VAL A 146 28.78 1.15 -11.31
CA VAL A 146 29.04 1.87 -10.04
C VAL A 146 27.72 2.23 -9.38
N THR A 147 26.86 1.23 -9.24
CA THR A 147 25.80 1.30 -8.27
C THR A 147 26.39 0.87 -6.93
N THR A 148 26.81 1.84 -6.12
CA THR A 148 26.68 1.70 -4.67
C THR A 148 25.18 1.73 -4.35
N VAL A 149 24.43 0.76 -4.89
CA VAL A 149 23.25 0.26 -4.23
C VAL A 149 23.80 -0.12 -2.87
N ASP A 150 23.35 0.49 -1.79
CA ASP A 150 23.23 -0.31 -0.58
C ASP A 150 22.17 -1.34 -0.99
N PRO A 151 22.56 -2.57 -1.38
CA PRO A 151 21.53 -3.56 -1.67
C PRO A 151 20.74 -3.60 -0.37
N ALA A 152 19.41 -3.52 -0.46
CA ALA A 152 18.58 -3.90 0.68
C ALA A 152 19.23 -5.15 1.29
N PRO A 153 19.63 -5.12 2.58
CA PRO A 153 20.66 -6.00 3.11
C PRO A 153 20.42 -7.40 2.59
N SER A 154 21.38 -7.92 1.80
CA SER A 154 21.20 -9.18 1.09
C SER A 154 20.85 -10.23 2.13
N ARG A 155 19.59 -10.66 2.14
CA ARG A 155 19.11 -11.68 3.06
C ARG A 155 19.92 -12.94 2.81
N SER A 156 20.45 -13.54 3.87
CA SER A 156 21.07 -14.86 3.78
C SER A 156 20.03 -15.88 3.29
N GLU A 157 20.48 -17.02 2.76
CA GLU A 157 19.57 -18.09 2.34
C GLU A 157 18.66 -18.54 3.50
N ALA A 158 19.21 -18.62 4.72
CA ALA A 158 18.44 -18.91 5.93
C ALA A 158 17.32 -17.87 6.18
N ALA A 159 17.61 -16.58 6.01
CA ALA A 159 16.59 -15.53 6.20
C ALA A 159 15.51 -15.56 5.10
N LYS A 160 15.89 -15.88 3.85
CA LYS A 160 14.93 -16.05 2.75
C LYS A 160 14.01 -17.25 3.01
N GLN A 161 14.58 -18.37 3.44
CA GLN A 161 13.84 -19.58 3.75
C GLN A 161 12.86 -19.35 4.91
N ALA A 162 13.31 -18.77 6.03
CA ALA A 162 12.45 -18.48 7.17
C ALA A 162 11.28 -17.54 6.80
N LEU A 163 11.51 -16.52 5.96
CA LEU A 163 10.43 -15.65 5.46
C LEU A 163 9.43 -16.40 4.57
N SER A 164 9.92 -17.29 3.70
CA SER A 164 9.06 -18.12 2.85
C SER A 164 8.20 -19.08 3.69
N GLU A 165 8.80 -19.73 4.68
CA GLU A 165 8.10 -20.64 5.60
C GLU A 165 7.08 -19.88 6.45
N ALA A 166 7.44 -18.72 7.01
CA ALA A 166 6.51 -17.89 7.76
C ALA A 166 5.28 -17.50 6.92
N GLN A 167 5.48 -17.21 5.64
CA GLN A 167 4.39 -16.86 4.74
C GLN A 167 3.50 -18.07 4.40
N GLN A 168 4.08 -19.26 4.32
CA GLN A 168 3.30 -20.51 4.18
C GLN A 168 2.47 -20.78 5.44
N LEU A 169 3.07 -20.61 6.63
CA LEU A 169 2.38 -20.77 7.91
C LEU A 169 1.20 -19.81 8.05
N ALA A 170 1.34 -18.57 7.56
CA ALA A 170 0.26 -17.58 7.57
C ALA A 170 -0.93 -17.97 6.67
N GLY A 171 -0.76 -18.87 5.69
CA GLY A 171 -1.88 -19.42 4.93
C GLY A 171 -2.73 -18.39 4.16
N GLY A 172 -2.17 -17.22 3.85
CA GLY A 172 -2.87 -16.10 3.21
C GLY A 172 -3.43 -15.04 4.17
N ALA A 173 -3.38 -15.29 5.49
CA ALA A 173 -3.58 -14.26 6.50
C ALA A 173 -2.36 -13.30 6.54
N PRO A 174 -2.50 -12.11 7.17
CA PRO A 174 -1.38 -11.24 7.44
C PRO A 174 -0.26 -11.93 8.22
N LEU A 175 0.99 -11.64 7.85
CA LEU A 175 2.17 -12.25 8.45
C LEU A 175 2.42 -11.70 9.86
N GLY A 176 1.88 -12.37 10.87
CA GLY A 176 2.16 -12.05 12.29
C GLY A 176 3.56 -12.46 12.77
N SER A 177 3.99 -11.87 13.90
CA SER A 177 5.27 -12.15 14.55
C SER A 177 5.42 -13.61 15.00
N HIS A 178 4.33 -14.26 15.37
CA HIS A 178 4.31 -15.68 15.75
C HIS A 178 4.64 -16.62 14.58
N HIS A 179 4.23 -16.29 13.34
CA HIS A 179 4.65 -17.04 12.15
C HIS A 179 6.15 -16.91 11.90
N LEU A 180 6.70 -15.70 12.11
CA LEU A 180 8.13 -15.46 12.01
C LEU A 180 8.89 -16.24 13.08
N LEU A 181 8.41 -16.25 14.32
CA LEU A 181 9.02 -17.02 15.40
C LEU A 181 9.06 -18.52 15.09
N ALA A 182 7.92 -19.08 14.66
CA ALA A 182 7.82 -20.49 14.31
C ALA A 182 8.75 -20.86 13.14
N ALA A 183 8.81 -20.03 12.10
CA ALA A 183 9.71 -20.26 10.97
C ALA A 183 11.20 -20.10 11.34
N LEU A 184 11.54 -19.13 12.19
CA LEU A 184 12.92 -18.96 12.67
C LEU A 184 13.38 -20.15 13.52
N ALA A 185 12.48 -20.74 14.29
CA ALA A 185 12.75 -21.95 15.08
C ALA A 185 12.88 -23.20 14.18
N GLY A 186 12.04 -23.31 13.15
CA GLY A 186 12.03 -24.44 12.21
C GLY A 186 13.10 -24.38 11.11
N ALA A 187 13.76 -23.25 10.92
CA ALA A 187 14.79 -23.07 9.91
C ALA A 187 16.08 -23.83 10.27
N ASP A 188 16.12 -25.12 9.91
CA ASP A 188 17.22 -26.04 10.20
C ASP A 188 18.59 -25.47 9.82
N GLY A 189 19.53 -25.56 10.75
CA GLY A 189 20.90 -25.09 10.56
C GLY A 189 21.08 -23.58 10.57
N SER A 190 20.01 -22.79 10.70
CA SER A 190 20.08 -21.34 10.85
C SER A 190 20.65 -20.91 12.20
N MET A 191 21.21 -19.69 12.27
CA MET A 191 21.69 -19.13 13.54
C MET A 191 20.56 -18.94 14.54
N ALA A 192 19.37 -18.54 14.09
CA ALA A 192 18.20 -18.35 14.95
C ALA A 192 17.76 -19.68 15.59
N ALA A 193 17.62 -20.74 14.80
CA ALA A 193 17.28 -22.07 15.32
C ALA A 193 18.33 -22.58 16.32
N ARG A 194 19.63 -22.37 16.06
CA ARG A 194 20.70 -22.73 17.00
C ARG A 194 20.61 -21.98 18.33
N VAL A 195 20.41 -20.66 18.28
CA VAL A 195 20.27 -19.84 19.49
C VAL A 195 19.04 -20.26 20.29
N LEU A 196 17.90 -20.49 19.64
CA LEU A 196 16.68 -20.95 20.30
C LEU A 196 16.88 -22.32 20.96
N ALA A 197 17.53 -23.26 20.26
CA ALA A 197 17.85 -24.57 20.83
C ALA A 197 18.76 -24.49 22.06
N GLU A 198 19.79 -23.62 22.04
CA GLU A 198 20.69 -23.40 23.18
C GLU A 198 19.97 -22.77 24.38
N LEU A 199 18.92 -21.97 24.13
CA LEU A 199 18.02 -21.42 25.15
C LEU A 199 16.96 -22.43 25.62
N GLY A 200 16.96 -23.67 25.10
CA GLY A 200 15.96 -24.69 25.42
C GLY A 200 14.58 -24.45 24.78
N VAL A 201 14.51 -23.56 23.79
CA VAL A 201 13.28 -23.23 23.05
C VAL A 201 13.23 -24.07 21.78
N HIS A 202 12.39 -25.11 21.79
CA HIS A 202 12.22 -26.02 20.65
C HIS A 202 10.98 -25.67 19.81
N PRO A 203 11.00 -25.93 18.49
CA PRO A 203 9.88 -25.62 17.60
C PRO A 203 8.55 -26.23 18.05
N GLU A 204 8.56 -27.46 18.56
CA GLU A 204 7.37 -28.15 19.06
C GLU A 204 6.75 -27.43 20.26
N ALA A 205 7.59 -26.99 21.21
CA ALA A 205 7.15 -26.25 22.39
C ALA A 205 6.61 -24.86 22.03
N ILE A 206 7.18 -24.20 21.00
CA ILE A 206 6.65 -22.95 20.47
C ILE A 206 5.25 -23.18 19.88
N ALA A 207 5.07 -24.20 19.04
CA ALA A 207 3.78 -24.50 18.42
C ALA A 207 2.71 -24.85 19.47
N GLU A 208 3.06 -25.63 20.49
CA GLU A 208 2.19 -25.94 21.62
C GLU A 208 1.77 -24.67 22.37
N LYS A 209 2.72 -23.81 22.75
CA LYS A 209 2.41 -22.57 23.47
C LYS A 209 1.65 -21.54 22.63
N MET A 210 1.89 -21.48 21.34
CA MET A 210 1.10 -20.65 20.43
C MET A 210 -0.35 -21.10 20.34
N GLY A 211 -0.63 -22.40 20.48
CA GLY A 211 -2.01 -22.91 20.54
C GLY A 211 -2.75 -22.57 21.84
N GLU A 212 -2.02 -22.25 22.92
CA GLU A 212 -2.59 -21.87 24.21
C GLU A 212 -2.88 -20.36 24.33
N LEU A 213 -2.16 -19.53 23.58
CA LEU A 213 -2.25 -18.07 23.66
C LEU A 213 -3.23 -17.53 22.62
N ASP A 214 -4.09 -16.59 23.01
CA ASP A 214 -4.98 -15.92 22.07
C ASP A 214 -4.20 -14.84 21.28
N PRO A 215 -4.00 -14.99 19.95
CA PRO A 215 -3.31 -13.99 19.16
C PRO A 215 -4.04 -12.64 19.14
N ASP A 216 -5.34 -12.60 19.42
CA ASP A 216 -6.15 -11.37 19.45
C ASP A 216 -5.73 -10.38 20.56
N ASP A 217 -5.03 -10.85 21.60
CA ASP A 217 -4.54 -10.01 22.71
C ASP A 217 -3.14 -9.43 22.46
N THR A 218 -2.63 -9.55 21.24
CA THR A 218 -1.27 -9.13 20.86
C THR A 218 -1.27 -8.05 19.79
N THR A 219 -0.12 -7.42 19.56
CA THR A 219 0.06 -6.46 18.46
C THR A 219 0.01 -7.11 17.07
N ASP A 220 0.01 -8.43 16.98
CA ASP A 220 -0.17 -9.15 15.71
C ASP A 220 -1.62 -9.08 15.21
N ALA A 221 -2.57 -8.88 16.12
CA ALA A 221 -3.98 -8.75 15.76
C ALA A 221 -4.34 -7.28 15.58
N THR A 222 -4.80 -6.94 14.37
CA THR A 222 -5.46 -5.66 14.14
C THR A 222 -6.90 -5.73 14.64
N PRO A 223 -7.51 -4.64 15.14
CA PRO A 223 -8.91 -4.63 15.57
C PRO A 223 -9.87 -5.15 14.50
N GLU A 224 -9.55 -4.95 13.22
CA GLU A 224 -10.33 -5.42 12.08
C GLU A 224 -10.31 -6.95 11.93
N LEU A 225 -9.15 -7.58 12.18
CA LEU A 225 -8.96 -9.03 12.11
C LEU A 225 -9.61 -9.72 13.32
N THR A 226 -9.47 -9.14 14.51
CA THR A 226 -10.14 -9.62 15.72
C THR A 226 -11.65 -9.51 15.62
N ALA A 227 -12.17 -8.46 14.99
CA ALA A 227 -13.59 -8.35 14.70
C ALA A 227 -14.05 -9.38 13.65
N ALA A 228 -13.24 -9.61 12.60
CA ALA A 228 -13.55 -10.57 11.54
C ALA A 228 -13.51 -12.03 12.04
N SER A 229 -12.56 -12.41 12.89
CA SER A 229 -12.46 -13.75 13.48
C SER A 229 -13.62 -14.07 14.43
N LYS A 230 -14.22 -13.04 15.01
CA LYS A 230 -15.36 -13.10 15.95
C LYS A 230 -16.72 -12.89 15.27
N MET A 231 -16.76 -12.80 13.95
CA MET A 231 -17.98 -12.67 13.15
C MET A 231 -18.26 -13.94 12.36
N GLU A 232 -19.46 -14.47 12.48
CA GLU A 232 -19.93 -15.68 11.77
C GLU A 232 -21.19 -15.34 10.97
N LEU A 233 -21.25 -15.77 9.69
CA LEU A 233 -22.43 -15.64 8.85
C LEU A 233 -23.12 -17.00 8.73
N ARG A 234 -24.37 -17.09 9.16
CA ARG A 234 -25.21 -18.29 9.00
C ARG A 234 -26.36 -17.98 8.07
N VAL A 235 -26.76 -18.97 7.27
CA VAL A 235 -27.95 -18.89 6.43
C VAL A 235 -28.90 -19.98 6.90
N GLU A 236 -30.07 -19.58 7.38
CA GLU A 236 -31.12 -20.50 7.85
C GLU A 236 -32.43 -20.16 7.11
N GLY A 237 -32.86 -21.05 6.22
CA GLY A 237 -34.03 -20.79 5.37
C GLY A 237 -33.81 -19.60 4.43
N ASP A 238 -34.70 -18.61 4.52
CA ASP A 238 -34.63 -17.34 3.77
C ASP A 238 -33.94 -16.22 4.57
N GLU A 239 -33.37 -16.52 5.75
CA GLU A 239 -32.73 -15.56 6.63
C GLU A 239 -31.20 -15.69 6.61
N VAL A 240 -30.51 -14.54 6.64
CA VAL A 240 -29.05 -14.46 6.82
C VAL A 240 -28.76 -13.88 8.20
N HIS A 241 -28.21 -14.70 9.08
CA HIS A 241 -27.82 -14.31 10.43
C HIS A 241 -26.36 -13.88 10.44
N VAL A 242 -26.11 -12.67 10.92
CA VAL A 242 -24.76 -12.18 11.25
C VAL A 242 -24.58 -12.35 12.75
N VAL A 243 -23.75 -13.30 13.16
CA VAL A 243 -23.42 -13.56 14.56
C VAL A 243 -22.13 -12.81 14.91
N LEU A 244 -22.26 -11.76 15.74
CA LEU A 244 -21.12 -10.98 16.23
C LEU A 244 -20.81 -11.41 17.67
N ARG A 245 -19.54 -11.73 17.95
CA ARG A 245 -19.12 -12.20 19.28
C ARG A 245 -18.30 -11.19 20.06
N ASP A 246 -17.81 -10.12 19.43
CA ASP A 246 -17.09 -9.04 20.12
C ASP A 246 -18.02 -7.92 20.59
N ALA A 247 -17.75 -7.38 21.78
CA ALA A 247 -18.64 -6.41 22.42
C ALA A 247 -18.73 -5.07 21.67
N ALA A 248 -17.73 -4.69 20.87
CA ALA A 248 -17.73 -3.42 20.14
C ALA A 248 -18.62 -3.50 18.89
N SER A 249 -18.48 -4.56 18.10
CA SER A 249 -19.34 -4.83 16.94
C SER A 249 -20.77 -5.09 17.35
N VAL A 250 -21.02 -5.76 18.49
CA VAL A 250 -22.39 -5.93 19.04
C VAL A 250 -23.02 -4.58 19.36
N ARG A 251 -22.28 -3.65 19.99
CA ARG A 251 -22.79 -2.29 20.26
C ARG A 251 -23.05 -1.51 18.98
N LEU A 252 -22.14 -1.58 18.01
CA LEU A 252 -22.29 -0.89 16.73
C LEU A 252 -23.48 -1.45 15.95
N ALA A 253 -23.62 -2.77 15.86
CA ALA A 253 -24.74 -3.41 15.19
C ALA A 253 -26.07 -3.04 15.84
N ARG A 254 -26.16 -3.04 17.19
CA ARG A 254 -27.37 -2.57 17.90
C ARG A 254 -27.72 -1.13 17.58
N ALA A 255 -26.75 -0.21 17.57
CA ALA A 255 -26.99 1.19 17.19
C ALA A 255 -27.55 1.32 15.76
N VAL A 256 -27.10 0.46 14.85
CA VAL A 256 -27.57 0.41 13.45
C VAL A 256 -28.97 -0.19 13.34
N THR A 257 -29.25 -1.29 14.06
CA THR A 257 -30.49 -2.06 13.91
C THR A 257 -31.63 -1.56 14.79
N GLU A 258 -31.34 -0.95 15.94
CA GLU A 258 -32.34 -0.47 16.90
C GLU A 258 -32.70 1.01 16.66
N ASP A 259 -31.74 1.87 16.25
CA ASP A 259 -31.94 3.33 16.09
C ASP A 259 -31.76 3.87 14.64
N GLY A 260 -31.36 3.03 13.67
CA GLY A 260 -31.41 3.32 12.23
C GLY A 260 -30.51 4.44 11.68
N LYS A 261 -29.73 5.16 12.51
CA LYS A 261 -28.80 6.21 12.06
C LYS A 261 -27.33 5.77 12.16
N LEU A 262 -26.70 5.64 11.00
CA LEU A 262 -25.25 5.45 10.85
C LEU A 262 -24.56 6.80 10.70
N GLU A 263 -24.03 7.33 11.80
CA GLU A 263 -23.02 8.39 11.78
C GLU A 263 -21.74 7.84 12.39
N ALA A 264 -20.70 7.71 11.58
CA ALA A 264 -19.43 7.17 12.07
C ALA A 264 -18.28 8.01 11.50
N GLN A 265 -17.41 8.49 12.40
CA GLN A 265 -16.19 9.21 12.08
C GLN A 265 -14.98 8.31 12.34
N GLY A 266 -14.02 8.31 11.40
CA GLY A 266 -12.75 7.59 11.51
C GLY A 266 -12.52 6.55 10.39
N PRO A 267 -11.28 6.06 10.21
CA PRO A 267 -10.93 5.20 9.07
C PRO A 267 -11.66 3.85 9.05
N LEU A 268 -11.95 3.28 10.23
CA LEU A 268 -12.59 1.97 10.40
C LEU A 268 -14.10 2.00 10.12
N ALA A 269 -14.72 3.15 10.41
CA ALA A 269 -16.11 3.42 10.08
C ALA A 269 -16.37 3.32 8.57
N GLY A 270 -15.42 3.80 7.75
CA GLY A 270 -15.52 3.76 6.29
C GLY A 270 -15.51 2.34 5.73
N ALA A 271 -14.59 1.49 6.23
CA ALA A 271 -14.49 0.09 5.81
C ALA A 271 -15.73 -0.72 6.21
N PHE A 272 -16.22 -0.54 7.44
CA PHE A 272 -17.44 -1.19 7.91
C PHE A 272 -18.68 -0.74 7.12
N LEU A 273 -18.84 0.56 6.86
CA LEU A 273 -19.91 1.09 6.02
C LEU A 273 -19.89 0.53 4.60
N GLN A 274 -18.70 0.34 4.03
CA GLN A 274 -18.56 -0.21 2.69
C GLN A 274 -18.94 -1.69 2.65
N ILE A 275 -18.52 -2.48 3.63
CA ILE A 275 -18.92 -3.89 3.78
C ILE A 275 -20.43 -3.99 4.00
N TRP A 276 -20.99 -3.20 4.91
CA TRP A 276 -22.43 -3.17 5.19
C TRP A 276 -23.26 -2.80 3.96
N ARG A 277 -22.87 -1.76 3.22
CA ARG A 277 -23.52 -1.40 1.95
C ARG A 277 -23.42 -2.52 0.93
N THR A 278 -22.27 -3.19 0.84
CA THR A 278 -22.06 -4.29 -0.10
C THR A 278 -22.94 -5.49 0.25
N VAL A 279 -23.03 -5.84 1.54
CA VAL A 279 -23.91 -6.90 2.05
C VAL A 279 -25.37 -6.55 1.78
N ASN A 280 -25.83 -5.35 2.15
CA ASN A 280 -27.22 -4.91 1.89
C ASN A 280 -27.53 -4.84 0.39
N THR A 281 -26.63 -4.33 -0.44
CA THR A 281 -26.84 -4.28 -1.89
C THR A 281 -26.92 -5.69 -2.47
N THR A 282 -26.12 -6.62 -1.96
CA THR A 282 -26.13 -8.02 -2.38
C THR A 282 -27.41 -8.71 -1.93
N LEU A 283 -27.83 -8.52 -0.67
CA LEU A 283 -29.10 -9.03 -0.14
C LEU A 283 -30.31 -8.45 -0.89
N ASP A 284 -30.32 -7.15 -1.19
CA ASP A 284 -31.34 -6.52 -2.04
C ASP A 284 -31.34 -7.07 -3.46
N THR A 285 -30.17 -7.42 -4.00
CA THR A 285 -30.07 -8.04 -5.32
C THR A 285 -30.60 -9.47 -5.29
N VAL A 286 -30.31 -10.22 -4.23
CA VAL A 286 -30.85 -11.57 -4.00
C VAL A 286 -32.36 -11.52 -3.77
N HIS A 287 -32.86 -10.64 -2.92
CA HIS A 287 -34.29 -10.43 -2.64
C HIS A 287 -35.03 -10.02 -3.92
N ARG A 288 -34.50 -9.05 -4.69
CA ARG A 288 -35.05 -8.71 -6.01
C ARG A 288 -35.00 -9.88 -6.99
N SER A 289 -33.97 -10.72 -6.95
CA SER A 289 -33.90 -11.92 -7.81
C SER A 289 -34.88 -13.01 -7.40
N MET A 290 -35.24 -13.09 -6.11
CA MET A 290 -36.23 -14.03 -5.56
C MET A 290 -37.66 -13.55 -5.80
N HIS A 291 -37.91 -12.24 -5.81
CA HIS A 291 -39.23 -11.63 -6.08
C HIS A 291 -39.41 -11.09 -7.52
N ALA A 292 -38.42 -11.29 -8.41
CA ALA A 292 -38.50 -10.86 -9.82
C ALA A 292 -39.57 -11.60 -10.64
N ASP A 293 -40.20 -12.65 -10.10
CA ASP A 293 -41.21 -13.45 -10.80
C ASP A 293 -42.66 -12.97 -10.57
N GLU A 294 -42.93 -11.94 -9.75
CA GLU A 294 -44.31 -11.50 -9.45
C GLU A 294 -44.82 -10.33 -10.30
N HIS A 295 -43.96 -9.57 -10.96
CA HIS A 295 -44.39 -8.43 -11.77
C HIS A 295 -43.91 -8.56 -13.20
N ALA A 296 -44.83 -9.05 -14.03
CA ALA A 296 -45.29 -8.38 -15.24
C ALA A 296 -45.90 -9.30 -16.33
N ASP A 297 -47.15 -9.00 -16.68
CA ASP A 297 -47.46 -8.24 -17.90
C ASP A 297 -48.94 -7.83 -17.74
N GLU A 298 -49.35 -6.63 -17.34
CA GLU A 298 -48.81 -5.27 -17.45
C GLU A 298 -47.36 -5.05 -16.99
N GLY A 299 -46.48 -4.82 -17.98
CA GLY A 299 -45.08 -4.43 -17.84
C GLY A 299 -44.05 -5.46 -18.32
N ASP A 300 -44.41 -6.32 -19.28
CA ASP A 300 -43.74 -7.55 -19.77
C ASP A 300 -42.55 -8.07 -18.95
N SER A 301 -42.84 -8.99 -18.03
CA SER A 301 -41.91 -9.53 -17.03
C SER A 301 -40.84 -10.38 -17.66
N ALA A 302 -39.64 -10.23 -17.11
CA ALA A 302 -38.91 -11.32 -16.46
C ALA A 302 -39.41 -12.73 -16.83
N SER A 303 -40.50 -13.10 -16.18
CA SER A 303 -41.13 -14.42 -16.20
C SER A 303 -41.74 -14.81 -17.55
N THR A 304 -42.32 -13.88 -18.32
CA THR A 304 -42.91 -14.13 -19.66
C THR A 304 -41.83 -14.36 -20.71
N LEU A 305 -40.76 -13.56 -20.67
CA LEU A 305 -39.58 -13.71 -21.54
C LEU A 305 -38.79 -14.99 -21.21
N LEU A 306 -38.63 -15.31 -19.92
CA LEU A 306 -37.95 -16.53 -19.46
C LEU A 306 -38.76 -17.79 -19.82
N ARG A 307 -40.10 -17.78 -19.66
CA ARG A 307 -40.98 -18.89 -20.09
C ARG A 307 -40.91 -19.11 -21.60
N ARG A 308 -40.82 -18.06 -22.40
CA ARG A 308 -40.68 -18.15 -23.87
C ARG A 308 -39.31 -18.70 -24.28
N ALA A 309 -38.24 -18.25 -23.62
CA ALA A 309 -36.87 -18.72 -23.85
C ALA A 309 -36.67 -20.19 -23.39
N LEU A 310 -37.26 -20.58 -22.26
CA LEU A 310 -37.19 -21.94 -21.71
C LEU A 310 -38.10 -22.92 -22.49
N ARG A 311 -39.28 -22.50 -22.98
CA ARG A 311 -40.12 -23.30 -23.89
C ARG A 311 -39.44 -23.49 -25.26
N GLY A 312 -38.72 -22.47 -25.76
CA GLY A 312 -37.90 -22.58 -26.98
C GLY A 312 -36.74 -23.56 -26.84
N ARG A 313 -36.03 -23.55 -25.69
CA ARG A 313 -34.92 -24.48 -25.42
C ARG A 313 -35.37 -25.92 -25.15
N ARG A 314 -36.51 -26.16 -24.51
CA ARG A 314 -37.06 -27.51 -24.32
C ARG A 314 -37.56 -28.15 -25.62
N ARG A 315 -38.01 -27.39 -26.61
CA ARG A 315 -38.35 -27.93 -27.94
C ARG A 315 -37.11 -28.27 -28.79
N ARG A 316 -35.99 -27.57 -28.63
CA ARG A 316 -34.73 -27.87 -29.35
C ARG A 316 -33.98 -29.08 -28.80
N ARG A 317 -34.10 -29.39 -27.51
CA ARG A 317 -33.49 -30.58 -26.88
C ARG A 317 -34.30 -31.89 -27.00
N ARG A 318 -35.49 -31.86 -27.60
CA ARG A 318 -36.29 -33.04 -27.95
C ARG A 318 -36.35 -33.34 -29.45
N ARG A 319 -35.55 -32.63 -30.25
CA ARG A 319 -35.42 -32.84 -31.71
C ARG A 319 -33.97 -33.00 -32.20
N SER A 320 -33.03 -33.31 -31.29
CA SER A 320 -31.72 -33.86 -31.64
C SER A 320 -31.62 -35.27 -31.09
#